data_AF-A0A938CI09-F1
#
_entry.id   AF-A0A938CI09-F1
#
_cell.length_a   1.000
_cell.length_b   1.000
_cell.length_c   1.000
_cell.angle_alpha   90.00
_cell.angle_beta   90.00
_cell.angle_gamma   90.00
#
_symmetry.space_group_name_H-M   'P 1'
#
loop_
_entity.id
_entity.type
_entity.pdbx_description
1 polymer ?
#
loop_
_entity_poly.entity_id
_entity_poly.type
_entity_poly.pdbx_seq_one_letter_code
_entity_poly.pdbx_strand_id
1 'polypeptide(L)'
;MVLLDPERRTTLVGVMLMACAGLATAEPLALYVSPGGNDTWSGRRAEIAAPDGPFATLARARDELRALRGAQGLPEGAVVNVLPGLYELRETLTLGPEDSGTEQAPIVYRGAGDEKPILTGGRALTGWRELEDGIVWCDLKANELAGKPISVFVFGGALQTLARYPNFDPNDPHQGAWAYVASVEGSENRAEFRYGEDETHAWEHPEDAAVHIHPYFDWAWNIVKLKAHDPATRTLTLADKVSYALHIGDRYFLDNLFEELDAPGEWYRDPRTEAFYFKPPRPIDEAAPVAAALDDIVVMEGAQHITLRGLVLECCNGTPVRINNSQHCAVVGSIVRNCGGWGVSISGGEYSGARGNDVYDCGHGGISVTGGSRDTLEPGRLFADNNYVHHCARVWKTYRPGISVNGVGNTVSHNLIHDMPHAALLLGGNDNVVELNHVRHCNLESADTGGIYFCSRDWTQRGNVIRHNLFHHCGGFGKANSWAPLQGGKVTFEYPHFTWGIYLDDPTTGTLVYGNIVYAAPICGLHNHGGRDNVWENNIVVDAPAFNAGMLSPDWSEWPPIKDRLHKYQQPGSPYLT
;
A
#
# COMPACT_ATOMS: atom_id res chain seq x y z
N MET A 1 -48.52 -60.67 28.35
CA MET A 1 -48.00 -60.28 29.68
C MET A 1 -47.02 -59.16 29.43
N VAL A 2 -47.17 -57.89 29.84
CA VAL A 2 -48.09 -57.16 30.74
C VAL A 2 -47.94 -55.67 30.30
N LEU A 3 -48.94 -55.08 29.63
CA LEU A 3 -49.81 -53.98 30.09
C LEU A 3 -49.32 -53.02 31.20
N LEU A 4 -49.26 -51.73 30.84
CA LEU A 4 -49.65 -50.50 31.57
C LEU A 4 -49.05 -50.18 32.96
N ASP A 5 -48.54 -48.94 33.10
CA ASP A 5 -49.06 -47.99 34.10
C ASP A 5 -48.69 -46.52 33.78
N PRO A 6 -49.65 -45.57 33.74
CA PRO A 6 -49.41 -44.13 33.68
C PRO A 6 -49.93 -43.39 34.93
N GLU A 7 -49.05 -42.72 35.69
CA GLU A 7 -49.47 -41.74 36.71
C GLU A 7 -48.80 -40.35 36.57
N ARG A 8 -49.67 -39.38 36.26
CA ARG A 8 -49.75 -37.98 36.72
C ARG A 8 -48.51 -37.34 37.37
N ARG A 9 -48.04 -36.24 36.77
CA ARG A 9 -47.78 -34.97 37.49
C ARG A 9 -48.16 -33.76 36.63
N THR A 10 -49.21 -33.07 37.07
CA THR A 10 -49.63 -31.74 36.64
C THR A 10 -48.68 -30.71 37.25
N THR A 11 -48.04 -29.87 36.42
CA THR A 11 -47.35 -28.65 36.87
C THR A 11 -48.01 -27.45 36.19
N LEU A 12 -48.59 -26.57 37.00
CA LEU A 12 -49.07 -25.24 36.60
C LEU A 12 -47.89 -24.44 36.02
N VAL A 13 -48.01 -23.97 34.78
CA VAL A 13 -47.15 -22.90 34.24
C VAL A 13 -47.96 -21.61 34.31
N GLY A 14 -47.62 -20.75 35.27
CA GLY A 14 -48.08 -19.37 35.31
C GLY A 14 -47.34 -18.55 34.27
N VAL A 15 -48.06 -18.03 33.28
CA VAL A 15 -47.53 -17.08 32.30
C VAL A 15 -47.49 -15.69 32.98
N MET A 16 -46.28 -15.25 33.34
CA MET A 16 -46.03 -13.89 33.77
C MET A 16 -45.74 -13.05 32.52
N LEU A 17 -46.75 -12.35 32.01
CA LEU A 17 -46.61 -11.34 30.96
C LEU A 17 -45.88 -10.12 31.56
N MET A 18 -44.55 -10.09 31.42
CA MET A 18 -43.79 -8.86 31.60
C MET A 18 -44.01 -7.98 30.37
N ALA A 19 -44.69 -6.85 30.58
CA ALA A 19 -44.75 -5.78 29.61
C ALA A 19 -43.35 -5.16 29.47
N CYS A 20 -42.64 -5.52 28.40
CA CYS A 20 -41.47 -4.78 27.94
C CYS A 20 -41.95 -3.43 27.39
N ALA A 21 -41.90 -2.39 28.21
CA ALA A 21 -41.93 -1.03 27.72
C ALA A 21 -40.71 -0.83 26.81
N GLY A 22 -40.94 -0.55 25.54
CA GLY A 22 -39.88 -0.26 24.58
C GLY A 22 -39.10 0.98 25.03
N LEU A 23 -37.85 0.78 25.42
CA LEU A 23 -36.87 1.87 25.48
C LEU A 23 -36.65 2.30 24.02
N ALA A 24 -37.21 3.44 23.63
CA ALA A 24 -36.81 4.10 22.40
C ALA A 24 -35.32 4.45 22.55
N THR A 25 -34.46 3.67 21.90
CA THR A 25 -33.04 4.01 21.78
C THR A 25 -32.95 5.29 20.97
N ALA A 26 -32.38 6.35 21.52
CA ALA A 26 -32.17 7.58 20.77
C ALA A 26 -31.27 7.27 19.56
N GLU A 27 -31.61 7.82 18.40
CA GLU A 27 -30.84 7.58 17.18
C GLU A 27 -29.56 8.44 17.17
N PRO A 28 -28.45 7.94 16.58
CA PRO A 28 -27.25 8.74 16.37
C PRO A 28 -27.57 10.03 15.61
N LEU A 29 -26.84 11.11 15.90
CA LEU A 29 -26.97 12.34 15.13
C LEU A 29 -26.65 12.08 13.65
N ALA A 30 -27.60 12.36 12.76
CA ALA A 30 -27.38 12.27 11.32
C ALA A 30 -27.03 13.64 10.72
N LEU A 31 -25.86 13.73 10.08
CA LEU A 31 -25.47 14.82 9.20
C LEU A 31 -25.41 14.33 7.76
N TYR A 32 -25.58 15.24 6.80
CA TYR A 32 -25.54 14.96 5.38
C TYR A 32 -24.58 15.91 4.68
N VAL A 33 -23.82 15.38 3.72
CA VAL A 33 -22.85 16.12 2.92
C VAL A 33 -23.11 15.80 1.45
N SER A 34 -23.12 16.78 0.56
CA SER A 34 -23.38 16.63 -0.89
C SER A 34 -22.54 17.63 -1.68
N PRO A 35 -22.04 17.30 -2.90
CA PRO A 35 -21.35 18.28 -3.73
C PRO A 35 -22.24 19.46 -4.14
N GLY A 36 -23.57 19.27 -4.16
CA GLY A 36 -24.55 20.34 -4.39
C GLY A 36 -25.09 20.99 -3.11
N GLY A 37 -24.51 20.68 -1.95
CA GLY A 37 -24.91 21.21 -0.64
C GLY A 37 -24.45 22.65 -0.41
N ASN A 38 -24.68 23.14 0.81
CA ASN A 38 -24.25 24.48 1.23
C ASN A 38 -23.80 24.46 2.70
N ASP A 39 -22.59 24.95 2.97
CA ASP A 39 -22.01 24.94 4.32
C ASP A 39 -22.68 25.89 5.33
N THR A 40 -23.59 26.75 4.85
CA THR A 40 -24.46 27.60 5.69
C THR A 40 -25.75 26.91 6.13
N TRP A 41 -26.10 25.75 5.55
CA TRP A 41 -27.27 24.96 5.96
C TRP A 41 -27.02 24.19 7.25
N SER A 42 -28.06 23.52 7.77
CA SER A 42 -27.93 22.75 9.02
C SER A 42 -27.23 21.41 8.83
N GLY A 43 -27.17 20.90 7.59
CA GLY A 43 -26.70 19.54 7.31
C GLY A 43 -27.61 18.44 7.83
N ARG A 44 -28.83 18.74 8.33
CA ARG A 44 -29.74 17.76 8.95
C ARG A 44 -30.67 17.07 7.96
N ARG A 45 -30.66 17.47 6.69
CA ARG A 45 -31.51 16.91 5.62
C ARG A 45 -30.64 16.43 4.46
N ALA A 46 -31.00 15.29 3.90
CA ALA A 46 -30.37 14.76 2.70
C ALA A 46 -30.77 15.55 1.43
N GLU A 47 -32.00 16.04 1.40
CA GLU A 47 -32.56 16.76 0.26
C GLU A 47 -31.93 18.16 0.12
N ILE A 48 -31.57 18.53 -1.11
CA ILE A 48 -31.09 19.85 -1.47
C ILE A 48 -32.32 20.74 -1.72
N ALA A 49 -32.81 21.40 -0.67
CA ALA A 49 -34.06 22.16 -0.73
C ALA A 49 -34.01 23.42 0.15
N ALA A 50 -33.64 24.56 -0.44
CA ALA A 50 -33.55 25.84 0.26
C ALA A 50 -34.80 26.13 1.12
N PRO A 51 -34.63 26.66 2.35
CA PRO A 51 -33.41 27.27 2.88
C PRO A 51 -32.48 26.30 3.66
N ASP A 52 -32.66 24.98 3.55
CA ASP A 52 -31.87 24.00 4.32
C ASP A 52 -31.50 22.77 3.47
N GLY A 53 -30.61 21.91 3.96
CA GLY A 53 -30.13 20.75 3.21
C GLY A 53 -28.79 20.22 3.72
N PRO A 54 -28.07 19.43 2.91
CA PRO A 54 -26.76 18.89 3.26
C PRO A 54 -25.67 19.98 3.26
N PHE A 55 -24.62 19.78 4.04
CA PHE A 55 -23.39 20.56 3.92
C PHE A 55 -22.74 20.32 2.54
N ALA A 56 -21.97 21.30 2.06
CA ALA A 56 -21.16 21.13 0.85
C ALA A 56 -19.89 20.31 1.12
N THR A 57 -19.32 20.44 2.33
CA THR A 57 -18.00 19.87 2.65
C THR A 57 -18.01 18.94 3.86
N LEU A 58 -17.11 17.94 3.84
CA LEU A 58 -16.87 17.07 4.99
C LEU A 58 -16.25 17.85 6.16
N ALA A 59 -15.42 18.86 5.86
CA ALA A 59 -14.83 19.75 6.86
C ALA A 59 -15.91 20.46 7.67
N ARG A 60 -16.93 21.01 7.01
CA ARG A 60 -18.05 21.64 7.70
C ARG A 60 -18.81 20.66 8.59
N ALA A 61 -19.03 19.43 8.14
CA ALA A 61 -19.66 18.38 8.95
C ALA A 61 -18.84 18.02 10.20
N ARG A 62 -17.51 17.89 10.07
CA ARG A 62 -16.60 17.72 11.21
C ARG A 62 -16.74 18.88 12.20
N ASP A 63 -16.68 20.11 11.71
CA ASP A 63 -16.73 21.31 12.56
C ASP A 63 -18.09 21.44 13.27
N GLU A 64 -19.17 21.01 12.62
CA GLU A 64 -20.50 20.89 13.24
C GLU A 64 -20.50 19.87 14.39
N LEU A 65 -19.92 18.69 14.19
CA LEU A 65 -19.82 17.67 15.24
C LEU A 65 -19.01 18.19 16.45
N ARG A 66 -17.92 18.92 16.21
CA ARG A 66 -17.12 19.55 17.28
C ARG A 66 -17.97 20.55 18.06
N ALA A 67 -18.71 21.42 17.38
CA ALA A 67 -19.56 22.42 18.01
C ALA A 67 -20.66 21.77 18.87
N LEU A 68 -21.36 20.76 18.35
CA LEU A 68 -22.43 20.07 19.06
C LEU A 68 -21.93 19.29 20.27
N ARG A 69 -20.78 18.62 20.13
CA ARG A 69 -20.11 17.94 21.24
C ARG A 69 -19.85 18.92 22.39
N GLY A 70 -19.31 20.11 22.10
CA GLY A 70 -19.02 21.13 23.10
C GLY A 70 -20.28 21.72 23.75
N ALA A 71 -21.38 21.82 23.02
CA ALA A 71 -22.61 22.45 23.51
C ALA A 71 -23.53 21.50 24.30
N GLN A 72 -23.71 20.27 23.82
CA GLN A 72 -24.73 19.34 24.33
C GLN A 72 -24.27 17.87 24.41
N GLY A 73 -23.04 17.57 23.99
CA GLY A 73 -22.55 16.20 23.86
C GLY A 73 -23.13 15.45 22.67
N LEU A 74 -22.63 14.23 22.44
CA LEU A 74 -23.09 13.30 21.40
C LEU A 74 -23.36 11.93 22.04
N PRO A 75 -24.41 11.79 22.87
CA PRO A 75 -24.59 10.60 23.72
C PRO A 75 -24.75 9.28 22.95
N GLU A 76 -25.23 9.34 21.71
CA GLU A 76 -25.42 8.18 20.80
C GLU A 76 -24.44 8.21 19.61
N GLY A 77 -23.44 9.10 19.65
CA GLY A 77 -22.51 9.30 18.55
C GLY A 77 -23.11 10.06 17.37
N ALA A 78 -22.47 9.93 16.20
CA ALA A 78 -22.92 10.59 14.98
C ALA A 78 -22.57 9.84 13.71
N VAL A 79 -23.41 10.02 12.69
CA VAL A 79 -23.23 9.51 11.33
C VAL A 79 -23.24 10.68 10.35
N VAL A 80 -22.12 10.86 9.65
CA VAL A 80 -22.00 11.76 8.50
C VAL A 80 -22.28 10.94 7.24
N ASN A 81 -23.45 11.15 6.65
CA ASN A 81 -23.89 10.54 5.40
C ASN A 81 -23.35 11.36 4.23
N VAL A 82 -22.32 10.83 3.57
CA VAL A 82 -21.73 11.41 2.36
C VAL A 82 -22.54 10.90 1.18
N LEU A 83 -23.33 11.79 0.58
CA LEU A 83 -24.22 11.48 -0.54
C LEU A 83 -23.39 11.23 -1.83
N PRO A 84 -23.94 10.52 -2.83
CA PRO A 84 -23.19 10.22 -4.05
C PRO A 84 -22.68 11.48 -4.77
N GLY A 85 -21.48 11.37 -5.34
CA GLY A 85 -20.86 12.43 -6.14
C GLY A 85 -19.36 12.56 -5.94
N LEU A 86 -18.77 13.50 -6.67
CA LEU A 86 -17.35 13.83 -6.63
C LEU A 86 -17.10 14.98 -5.65
N TYR A 87 -16.19 14.78 -4.71
CA TYR A 87 -15.75 15.75 -3.72
C TYR A 87 -14.28 16.07 -3.93
N GLU A 88 -14.00 17.19 -4.59
CA GLU A 88 -12.65 17.74 -4.70
C GLU A 88 -12.23 18.39 -3.39
N LEU A 89 -11.43 17.69 -2.58
CA LEU A 89 -10.99 18.23 -1.29
C LEU A 89 -9.96 19.33 -1.50
N ARG A 90 -10.23 20.50 -0.91
CA ARG A 90 -9.31 21.66 -0.92
C ARG A 90 -8.16 21.52 0.08
N GLU A 91 -8.38 20.76 1.13
CA GLU A 91 -7.42 20.45 2.19
C GLU A 91 -7.65 19.02 2.67
N THR A 92 -6.63 18.41 3.26
CA THR A 92 -6.74 17.10 3.91
C THR A 92 -7.74 17.15 5.06
N LEU A 93 -8.65 16.17 5.14
CA LEU A 93 -9.57 16.03 6.26
C LEU A 93 -8.83 15.39 7.45
N THR A 94 -8.33 16.24 8.35
CA THR A 94 -7.73 15.78 9.61
C THR A 94 -8.80 15.59 10.68
N LEU A 95 -8.79 14.42 11.32
CA LEU A 95 -9.64 14.02 12.43
C LEU A 95 -8.76 13.74 13.65
N GLY A 96 -8.89 14.58 14.68
CA GLY A 96 -8.07 14.56 15.90
C GLY A 96 -8.82 14.04 17.13
N PRO A 97 -8.23 14.14 18.33
CA PRO A 97 -8.88 13.78 19.59
C PRO A 97 -10.25 14.46 19.78
N GLU A 98 -10.41 15.70 19.34
CA GLU A 98 -11.66 16.47 19.38
C GLU A 98 -12.80 15.88 18.53
N ASP A 99 -12.46 15.03 17.57
CA ASP A 99 -13.40 14.35 16.68
C ASP A 99 -13.77 12.93 17.18
N SER A 100 -13.17 12.47 18.27
CA SER A 100 -13.24 11.08 18.72
C SER A 100 -14.60 10.66 19.26
N GLY A 101 -15.14 9.52 18.85
CA GLY A 101 -16.30 8.91 19.50
C GLY A 101 -15.94 8.20 20.81
N THR A 102 -16.90 7.44 21.32
CA THR A 102 -16.66 6.36 22.29
C THR A 102 -17.20 5.04 21.74
N GLU A 103 -16.99 3.93 22.43
CA GLU A 103 -17.59 2.64 22.08
C GLU A 103 -19.13 2.73 22.01
N GLN A 104 -19.76 3.47 22.92
CA GLN A 104 -21.21 3.67 22.96
C GLN A 104 -21.69 4.78 22.01
N ALA A 105 -20.80 5.71 21.64
CA ALA A 105 -21.10 6.89 20.83
C ALA A 105 -20.06 7.10 19.71
N PRO A 106 -19.96 6.19 18.73
CA PRO A 106 -18.95 6.26 17.68
C PRO A 106 -19.24 7.37 16.67
N ILE A 107 -18.21 7.79 15.92
CA ILE A 107 -18.35 8.72 14.80
C ILE A 107 -18.11 7.97 13.49
N VAL A 108 -19.10 8.01 12.58
CA VAL A 108 -19.03 7.28 11.31
C VAL A 108 -19.20 8.24 10.13
N TYR A 109 -18.22 8.30 9.25
CA TYR A 109 -18.36 8.92 7.92
C TYR A 109 -18.64 7.80 6.93
N ARG A 110 -19.83 7.78 6.32
CA ARG A 110 -20.23 6.72 5.41
C ARG A 110 -20.71 7.24 4.07
N GLY A 111 -20.38 6.53 3.01
CA GLY A 111 -21.11 6.64 1.74
C GLY A 111 -22.57 6.26 1.93
N ALA A 112 -23.46 7.06 1.36
CA ALA A 112 -24.90 6.86 1.41
C ALA A 112 -25.43 6.54 0.01
N GLY A 113 -26.32 5.55 -0.10
CA GLY A 113 -26.86 5.06 -1.38
C GLY A 113 -26.05 3.91 -1.97
N ASP A 114 -26.39 3.54 -3.22
CA ASP A 114 -25.78 2.41 -3.93
C ASP A 114 -24.43 2.77 -4.59
N GLU A 115 -24.24 4.04 -4.93
CA GLU A 115 -23.00 4.57 -5.49
C GLU A 115 -22.10 5.13 -4.38
N LYS A 116 -20.83 4.68 -4.33
CA LYS A 116 -19.86 5.20 -3.37
C LYS A 116 -19.44 6.63 -3.75
N PRO A 117 -19.51 7.61 -2.84
CA PRO A 117 -18.97 8.95 -3.10
C PRO A 117 -17.46 8.91 -3.27
N ILE A 118 -16.94 9.78 -4.15
CA ILE A 118 -15.52 9.88 -4.47
C ILE A 118 -14.93 11.09 -3.77
N LEU A 119 -14.04 10.85 -2.82
CA LEU A 119 -13.19 11.87 -2.22
C LEU A 119 -11.89 11.89 -3.01
N THR A 120 -11.63 12.98 -3.75
CA THR A 120 -10.42 13.13 -4.53
C THR A 120 -9.49 14.17 -3.92
N GLY A 121 -8.20 13.83 -3.83
CA GLY A 121 -7.12 14.79 -3.57
C GLY A 121 -6.71 15.57 -4.83
N GLY A 122 -7.35 15.30 -5.97
CA GLY A 122 -6.98 15.85 -7.27
C GLY A 122 -7.77 17.10 -7.66
N ARG A 123 -7.33 17.71 -8.76
CA ARG A 123 -7.99 18.84 -9.43
C ARG A 123 -8.14 18.53 -10.91
N ALA A 124 -9.32 18.80 -11.44
CA ALA A 124 -9.52 18.79 -12.88
C ALA A 124 -8.63 19.85 -13.54
N LEU A 125 -7.86 19.44 -14.52
CA LEU A 125 -7.05 20.34 -15.36
C LEU A 125 -7.89 20.86 -16.51
N THR A 126 -7.82 22.16 -16.76
CA THR A 126 -8.60 22.86 -17.78
C THR A 126 -7.71 23.78 -18.63
N GLY A 127 -8.28 24.29 -19.74
CA GLY A 127 -7.57 25.21 -20.63
C GLY A 127 -6.58 24.52 -21.56
N TRP A 128 -6.86 23.26 -21.93
CA TRP A 128 -6.05 22.46 -22.84
C TRP A 128 -5.91 23.09 -24.23
N ARG A 129 -4.71 23.00 -24.79
CA ARG A 129 -4.35 23.47 -26.13
C ARG A 129 -3.58 22.37 -26.85
N GLU A 130 -3.85 22.22 -28.12
CA GLU A 130 -3.09 21.30 -28.97
C GLU A 130 -1.65 21.81 -29.18
N LEU A 131 -0.74 20.86 -29.15
CA LEU A 131 0.63 20.94 -29.67
C LEU A 131 0.73 19.95 -30.85
N GLU A 132 1.93 19.77 -31.40
CA GLU A 132 2.22 18.80 -32.44
C GLU A 132 2.18 17.34 -31.91
N ASP A 133 2.13 16.37 -32.84
CA ASP A 133 2.18 14.92 -32.57
C ASP A 133 1.15 14.36 -31.57
N GLY A 134 -0.01 15.03 -31.49
CA GLY A 134 -1.12 14.63 -30.62
C GLY A 134 -0.89 14.94 -29.15
N ILE A 135 0.14 15.74 -28.82
CA ILE A 135 0.36 16.24 -27.47
C ILE A 135 -0.59 17.42 -27.22
N VAL A 136 -1.16 17.49 -26.03
CA VAL A 136 -1.90 18.66 -25.53
C VAL A 136 -1.20 19.21 -24.30
N TRP A 137 -1.42 20.49 -24.00
CA TRP A 137 -0.87 21.09 -22.79
C TRP A 137 -1.82 22.11 -22.14
N CYS A 138 -1.64 22.32 -20.85
CA CYS A 138 -2.31 23.39 -20.10
C CYS A 138 -1.33 24.09 -19.13
N ASP A 139 -1.69 25.29 -18.68
CA ASP A 139 -0.91 26.08 -17.71
C ASP A 139 -1.29 25.70 -16.26
N LEU A 140 -0.32 25.22 -15.48
CA LEU A 140 -0.52 24.87 -14.08
C LEU A 140 -0.77 26.11 -13.20
N LYS A 141 -0.35 27.32 -13.60
CA LYS A 141 -0.69 28.56 -12.87
C LYS A 141 -2.18 28.84 -12.96
N ALA A 142 -2.76 28.68 -14.16
CA ALA A 142 -4.19 28.84 -14.38
C ALA A 142 -5.03 27.78 -13.63
N ASN A 143 -4.44 26.62 -13.35
CA ASN A 143 -5.07 25.53 -12.61
C ASN A 143 -4.69 25.49 -11.12
N GLU A 144 -4.06 26.54 -10.57
CA GLU A 144 -3.66 26.65 -9.15
C GLU A 144 -2.70 25.53 -8.65
N LEU A 145 -1.90 24.98 -9.56
CA LEU A 145 -0.97 23.87 -9.31
C LEU A 145 0.50 24.21 -9.56
N ALA A 146 0.82 25.43 -9.97
CA ALA A 146 2.20 25.86 -10.16
C ALA A 146 3.05 25.68 -8.90
N GLY A 147 4.25 25.11 -9.07
CA GLY A 147 5.19 24.82 -7.97
C GLY A 147 4.77 23.68 -7.03
N LYS A 148 3.59 23.06 -7.22
CA LYS A 148 3.13 21.94 -6.39
C LYS A 148 3.65 20.60 -6.95
N PRO A 149 3.92 19.62 -6.08
CA PRO A 149 4.23 18.28 -6.54
C PRO A 149 3.00 17.67 -7.23
N ILE A 150 3.25 16.98 -8.34
CA ILE A 150 2.27 16.14 -9.03
C ILE A 150 2.99 14.81 -9.27
N SER A 151 2.60 13.77 -8.54
CA SER A 151 3.10 12.40 -8.74
C SER A 151 2.04 11.46 -9.33
N VAL A 152 0.80 11.94 -9.45
CA VAL A 152 -0.35 11.19 -9.93
C VAL A 152 -1.15 12.04 -10.89
N PHE A 153 -1.45 11.48 -12.07
CA PHE A 153 -2.34 12.04 -13.06
C PHE A 153 -3.31 10.96 -13.55
N VAL A 154 -4.60 11.27 -13.56
CA VAL A 154 -5.68 10.34 -13.90
C VAL A 154 -6.47 10.90 -15.07
N PHE A 155 -6.76 10.08 -16.07
CA PHE A 155 -7.60 10.46 -17.20
C PHE A 155 -8.74 9.46 -17.36
N GLY A 156 -9.98 9.89 -17.16
CA GLY A 156 -11.15 9.02 -17.21
C GLY A 156 -11.16 7.90 -16.17
N GLY A 157 -10.59 8.17 -14.99
CA GLY A 157 -10.49 7.20 -13.89
C GLY A 157 -9.27 6.28 -13.95
N ALA A 158 -8.52 6.27 -15.06
CA ALA A 158 -7.31 5.47 -15.23
C ALA A 158 -6.04 6.29 -14.92
N LEU A 159 -5.13 5.71 -14.15
CA LEU A 159 -3.81 6.31 -13.87
C LEU A 159 -2.96 6.37 -15.15
N GLN A 160 -2.33 7.51 -15.38
CA GLN A 160 -1.49 7.78 -16.56
C GLN A 160 0.00 7.66 -16.21
N THR A 161 0.83 7.43 -17.22
CA THR A 161 2.26 7.14 -17.07
C THR A 161 3.07 8.43 -17.16
N LEU A 162 4.00 8.66 -16.25
CA LEU A 162 4.97 9.75 -16.43
C LEU A 162 5.86 9.39 -17.63
N ALA A 163 6.04 10.32 -18.56
CA ALA A 163 6.82 10.13 -19.80
C ALA A 163 8.15 9.45 -19.51
N ARG A 164 8.43 8.34 -20.19
CA ARG A 164 9.53 7.44 -19.82
C ARG A 164 10.15 6.69 -20.99
N TYR A 165 11.43 6.37 -20.83
CA TYR A 165 12.15 5.46 -21.70
C TYR A 165 12.62 4.19 -20.96
N PRO A 166 12.42 3.00 -21.53
CA PRO A 166 11.52 2.74 -22.66
C PRO A 166 10.05 2.97 -22.26
N ASN A 167 9.22 3.13 -23.28
CA ASN A 167 7.77 3.13 -23.14
C ASN A 167 7.27 1.90 -22.38
N PHE A 168 6.28 2.11 -21.51
CA PHE A 168 5.69 1.02 -20.75
C PHE A 168 4.79 0.14 -21.63
N ASP A 169 5.09 -1.16 -21.71
CA ASP A 169 4.19 -2.15 -22.33
C ASP A 169 3.37 -2.88 -21.25
N PRO A 170 2.05 -2.67 -21.17
CA PRO A 170 1.20 -3.37 -20.21
C PRO A 170 1.07 -4.88 -20.51
N ASN A 171 1.46 -5.37 -21.68
CA ASN A 171 1.34 -6.79 -22.07
C ASN A 171 2.61 -7.61 -21.82
N ASP A 172 3.74 -6.97 -21.52
CA ASP A 172 5.01 -7.65 -21.23
C ASP A 172 5.72 -7.02 -20.02
N PRO A 173 5.28 -7.34 -18.79
CA PRO A 173 5.86 -6.79 -17.57
C PRO A 173 7.29 -7.29 -17.29
N HIS A 174 7.74 -8.35 -17.97
CA HIS A 174 9.04 -8.97 -17.71
C HIS A 174 10.13 -8.44 -18.66
N GLN A 175 9.85 -8.30 -19.97
CA GLN A 175 10.87 -7.96 -20.96
C GLN A 175 10.57 -6.69 -21.77
N GLY A 176 9.32 -6.24 -21.84
CA GLY A 176 8.89 -5.18 -22.76
C GLY A 176 9.12 -3.74 -22.29
N ALA A 177 9.50 -3.52 -21.03
CA ALA A 177 9.49 -2.19 -20.40
C ALA A 177 10.81 -1.80 -19.72
N TRP A 178 11.95 -2.32 -20.19
CA TRP A 178 13.27 -2.10 -19.57
C TRP A 178 14.36 -1.79 -20.59
N ALA A 179 15.20 -0.80 -20.27
CA ALA A 179 16.54 -0.67 -20.81
C ALA A 179 17.52 -1.48 -19.94
N TYR A 180 18.72 -1.73 -20.48
CA TYR A 180 19.72 -2.57 -19.83
C TYR A 180 21.07 -1.88 -19.81
N VAL A 181 21.75 -1.92 -18.67
CA VAL A 181 23.12 -1.40 -18.54
C VAL A 181 24.04 -2.16 -19.50
N ALA A 182 24.65 -1.47 -20.46
CA ALA A 182 25.51 -2.09 -21.46
C ALA A 182 26.94 -2.27 -20.97
N SER A 183 27.46 -1.33 -20.18
CA SER A 183 28.80 -1.43 -19.59
C SER A 183 28.96 -0.56 -18.35
N VAL A 184 29.91 -0.93 -17.49
CA VAL A 184 30.26 -0.23 -16.25
C VAL A 184 31.78 -0.27 -16.08
N GLU A 185 32.39 0.85 -15.69
CA GLU A 185 33.83 0.91 -15.41
C GLU A 185 34.10 0.65 -13.93
N GLY A 186 34.84 -0.43 -13.63
CA GLY A 186 35.22 -0.81 -12.27
C GLY A 186 34.15 -1.65 -11.54
N SER A 187 34.58 -2.67 -10.78
CA SER A 187 33.68 -3.65 -10.16
C SER A 187 32.85 -3.11 -8.98
N GLU A 188 33.22 -1.96 -8.43
CA GLU A 188 32.56 -1.32 -7.28
C GLU A 188 31.80 -0.04 -7.66
N ASN A 189 31.65 0.23 -8.96
CA ASN A 189 31.01 1.43 -9.44
C ASN A 189 29.50 1.40 -9.11
N ARG A 190 29.02 2.51 -8.54
CA ARG A 190 27.63 2.67 -8.07
C ARG A 190 26.98 3.94 -8.59
N ALA A 191 27.63 4.65 -9.49
CA ALA A 191 27.25 6.02 -9.85
C ALA A 191 27.20 6.27 -11.35
N GLU A 192 27.76 5.39 -12.18
CA GLU A 192 27.85 5.64 -13.61
C GLU A 192 27.81 4.35 -14.41
N PHE A 193 27.11 4.39 -15.55
CA PHE A 193 27.05 3.29 -16.50
C PHE A 193 26.83 3.81 -17.93
N ARG A 194 26.98 2.93 -18.92
CA ARG A 194 26.68 3.23 -20.32
C ARG A 194 25.46 2.46 -20.82
N TYR A 195 24.65 3.10 -21.66
CA TYR A 195 23.49 2.50 -22.32
C TYR A 195 23.85 1.88 -23.69
N GLY A 196 22.89 1.17 -24.32
CA GLY A 196 23.11 0.39 -25.55
C GLY A 196 23.61 1.20 -26.75
N GLU A 197 24.27 0.54 -27.70
CA GLU A 197 24.76 1.19 -28.93
C GLU A 197 23.66 1.59 -29.89
N ASP A 198 22.52 0.89 -29.82
CA ASP A 198 21.34 1.13 -30.66
C ASP A 198 20.42 2.23 -30.08
N GLU A 199 20.74 2.75 -28.90
CA GLU A 199 19.97 3.82 -28.25
C GLU A 199 20.60 5.18 -28.57
N THR A 200 19.78 6.16 -28.93
CA THR A 200 20.24 7.54 -29.16
C THR A 200 19.31 8.48 -28.44
N HIS A 201 19.87 9.25 -27.51
CA HIS A 201 19.12 10.14 -26.63
C HIS A 201 19.62 11.58 -26.82
N ALA A 202 18.70 12.53 -26.89
CA ALA A 202 19.00 13.95 -27.07
C ALA A 202 18.14 14.78 -26.12
N TRP A 203 18.48 14.75 -24.83
CA TRP A 203 17.75 15.44 -23.78
C TRP A 203 18.32 16.84 -23.54
N GLU A 204 17.45 17.84 -23.50
CA GLU A 204 17.83 19.23 -23.20
C GLU A 204 18.13 19.40 -21.70
N HIS A 205 17.34 18.74 -20.84
CA HIS A 205 17.43 18.82 -19.38
C HIS A 205 17.53 17.43 -18.73
N PRO A 206 18.60 16.66 -19.00
CA PRO A 206 18.78 15.31 -18.46
C PRO A 206 18.70 15.26 -16.93
N GLU A 207 19.09 16.33 -16.22
CA GLU A 207 19.07 16.43 -14.76
C GLU A 207 17.67 16.37 -14.12
N ASP A 208 16.61 16.55 -14.92
CA ASP A 208 15.23 16.37 -14.45
C ASP A 208 14.83 14.90 -14.35
N ALA A 209 15.49 14.03 -15.11
CA ALA A 209 15.16 12.61 -15.18
C ALA A 209 15.48 11.88 -13.87
N ALA A 210 14.70 10.84 -13.56
CA ALA A 210 15.06 9.87 -12.56
C ALA A 210 15.32 8.50 -13.21
N VAL A 211 16.43 7.86 -12.83
CA VAL A 211 16.77 6.50 -13.20
C VAL A 211 16.22 5.56 -12.13
N HIS A 212 15.37 4.63 -12.58
CA HIS A 212 14.75 3.57 -11.80
C HIS A 212 15.44 2.27 -12.13
N ILE A 213 16.15 1.65 -11.18
CA ILE A 213 17.08 0.56 -11.45
C ILE A 213 17.05 -0.53 -10.39
N HIS A 214 17.24 -1.78 -10.85
CA HIS A 214 17.57 -2.94 -10.04
C HIS A 214 19.10 -3.19 -10.06
N PRO A 215 19.87 -2.60 -9.14
CA PRO A 215 21.33 -2.75 -9.15
C PRO A 215 21.76 -4.13 -8.66
N TYR A 216 22.64 -4.79 -9.42
CA TYR A 216 23.25 -6.10 -9.17
C TYR A 216 22.26 -7.25 -8.97
N PHE A 217 21.44 -7.23 -7.92
CA PHE A 217 20.90 -8.42 -7.32
C PHE A 217 19.39 -8.64 -7.51
N ASP A 218 18.74 -7.76 -8.29
CA ASP A 218 17.29 -7.80 -8.59
C ASP A 218 16.34 -7.61 -7.39
N TRP A 219 16.76 -7.83 -6.14
CA TRP A 219 15.96 -7.56 -4.92
C TRP A 219 15.96 -6.10 -4.48
N ALA A 220 16.94 -5.33 -4.93
CA ALA A 220 17.06 -3.90 -4.62
C ALA A 220 16.34 -3.06 -5.67
N TRP A 221 15.76 -1.94 -5.23
CA TRP A 221 15.17 -0.93 -6.11
C TRP A 221 15.70 0.44 -5.71
N ASN A 222 16.23 1.18 -6.66
CA ASN A 222 16.69 2.54 -6.46
C ASN A 222 16.05 3.47 -7.50
N ILE A 223 15.63 4.64 -7.04
CA ILE A 223 15.20 5.76 -7.88
C ILE A 223 16.19 6.89 -7.61
N VAL A 224 16.98 7.27 -8.61
CA VAL A 224 18.07 8.25 -8.44
C VAL A 224 18.00 9.25 -9.57
N LYS A 225 18.05 10.55 -9.26
CA LYS A 225 18.13 11.59 -10.30
C LYS A 225 19.38 11.40 -11.17
N LEU A 226 19.25 11.77 -12.43
CA LEU A 226 20.41 11.87 -13.31
C LEU A 226 21.17 13.17 -12.98
N LYS A 227 22.49 13.09 -12.98
CA LYS A 227 23.38 14.24 -12.80
C LYS A 227 23.91 14.76 -14.13
N ALA A 228 24.23 13.84 -15.04
CA ALA A 228 24.77 14.16 -16.34
C ALA A 228 24.48 13.04 -17.34
N HIS A 229 24.39 13.42 -18.60
CA HIS A 229 24.32 12.55 -19.76
C HIS A 229 25.38 13.00 -20.77
N ASP A 230 26.16 12.05 -21.27
CA ASP A 230 27.09 12.29 -22.39
C ASP A 230 26.69 11.39 -23.57
N PRO A 231 26.06 11.93 -24.63
CA PRO A 231 25.64 11.15 -25.78
C PRO A 231 26.82 10.62 -26.63
N ALA A 232 27.99 11.28 -26.61
CA ALA A 232 29.15 10.83 -27.39
C ALA A 232 29.75 9.55 -26.80
N THR A 233 29.70 9.43 -25.48
CA THR A 233 30.23 8.26 -24.76
C THR A 233 29.14 7.29 -24.28
N ARG A 234 27.86 7.65 -24.49
CA ARG A 234 26.65 6.95 -24.03
C ARG A 234 26.58 6.79 -22.52
N THR A 235 27.08 7.76 -21.78
CA THR A 235 27.28 7.66 -20.34
C THR A 235 26.15 8.35 -19.58
N LEU A 236 25.61 7.68 -18.57
CA LEU A 236 24.69 8.23 -17.59
C LEU A 236 25.39 8.28 -16.23
N THR A 237 25.52 9.47 -15.67
CA THR A 237 26.07 9.69 -14.33
C THR A 237 24.92 10.00 -13.37
N LEU A 238 24.76 9.20 -12.33
CA LEU A 238 23.75 9.33 -11.29
C LEU A 238 24.12 10.44 -10.29
N ALA A 239 23.11 11.09 -9.73
CA ALA A 239 23.29 12.13 -8.71
C ALA A 239 23.71 11.58 -7.35
N ASP A 240 23.38 10.32 -7.05
CA ASP A 240 23.83 9.61 -5.86
C ASP A 240 24.17 8.15 -6.20
N LYS A 241 24.84 7.46 -5.28
CA LYS A 241 25.20 6.06 -5.43
C LYS A 241 23.99 5.15 -5.22
N VAL A 242 23.81 4.17 -6.10
CA VAL A 242 22.88 3.07 -5.87
C VAL A 242 23.36 2.15 -4.74
N SER A 243 22.44 1.30 -4.25
CA SER A 243 22.69 0.46 -3.08
C SER A 243 23.77 -0.62 -3.31
N TYR A 244 23.89 -1.13 -4.54
CA TYR A 244 24.85 -2.15 -4.95
C TYR A 244 25.62 -1.75 -6.21
N ALA A 245 26.77 -2.37 -6.45
CA ALA A 245 27.57 -2.11 -7.64
C ALA A 245 26.78 -2.39 -8.92
N LEU A 246 26.86 -1.48 -9.89
CA LEU A 246 26.21 -1.58 -11.18
C LEU A 246 26.87 -2.67 -12.01
N HIS A 247 26.06 -3.47 -12.70
CA HIS A 247 26.50 -4.57 -13.55
C HIS A 247 25.91 -4.49 -14.94
N ILE A 248 26.60 -5.09 -15.91
CA ILE A 248 26.05 -5.32 -17.24
C ILE A 248 24.74 -6.09 -17.09
N GLY A 249 23.71 -5.62 -17.80
CA GLY A 249 22.37 -6.17 -17.77
C GLY A 249 21.50 -5.72 -16.59
N ASP A 250 21.96 -4.84 -15.70
CA ASP A 250 21.04 -4.27 -14.72
C ASP A 250 19.87 -3.57 -15.44
N ARG A 251 18.64 -3.94 -15.05
CA ARG A 251 17.41 -3.45 -15.65
C ARG A 251 17.11 -2.06 -15.11
N TYR A 252 16.87 -1.13 -16.02
CA TYR A 252 16.47 0.22 -15.64
C TYR A 252 15.46 0.83 -16.61
N PHE A 253 14.80 1.88 -16.17
CA PHE A 253 14.15 2.85 -17.05
C PHE A 253 14.43 4.25 -16.51
N LEU A 254 14.14 5.26 -17.32
CA LEU A 254 14.18 6.65 -16.90
C LEU A 254 12.85 7.31 -17.20
N ASP A 255 12.42 8.23 -16.35
CA ASP A 255 11.21 9.00 -16.54
C ASP A 255 11.46 10.50 -16.35
N ASN A 256 10.40 11.29 -16.53
CA ASN A 256 10.38 12.73 -16.27
C ASN A 256 11.17 13.58 -17.28
N LEU A 257 11.05 13.24 -18.57
CA LEU A 257 11.61 14.01 -19.69
C LEU A 257 10.53 14.34 -20.71
N PHE A 258 10.64 15.52 -21.33
CA PHE A 258 9.67 15.94 -22.35
C PHE A 258 9.89 15.17 -23.66
N GLU A 259 11.14 14.88 -23.99
CA GLU A 259 11.55 14.19 -25.22
C GLU A 259 11.09 12.74 -25.25
N GLU A 260 10.78 12.16 -24.09
CA GLU A 260 10.20 10.82 -23.94
C GLU A 260 8.67 10.84 -23.84
N LEU A 261 8.01 11.99 -24.09
CA LEU A 261 6.54 12.08 -24.17
C LEU A 261 6.07 11.65 -25.56
N ASP A 262 6.14 10.36 -25.86
CA ASP A 262 5.97 9.85 -27.21
C ASP A 262 4.91 8.73 -27.34
N ALA A 263 4.40 8.18 -26.23
CA ALA A 263 3.32 7.19 -26.23
C ALA A 263 1.97 7.72 -25.68
N PRO A 264 0.84 7.17 -26.17
CA PRO A 264 -0.46 7.47 -25.60
C PRO A 264 -0.56 7.13 -24.11
N GLY A 265 -1.10 8.05 -23.32
CA GLY A 265 -1.22 7.94 -21.87
C GLY A 265 -0.04 8.49 -21.09
N GLU A 266 0.97 9.03 -21.77
CA GLU A 266 2.12 9.66 -21.12
C GLU A 266 1.88 11.14 -20.82
N TRP A 267 2.45 11.63 -19.72
CA TRP A 267 2.41 13.04 -19.33
C TRP A 267 3.76 13.53 -18.82
N TYR A 268 3.98 14.84 -18.88
CA TYR A 268 5.18 15.50 -18.40
C TYR A 268 4.83 16.89 -17.83
N ARG A 269 5.47 17.29 -16.74
CA ARG A 269 5.40 18.66 -16.21
C ARG A 269 6.74 19.33 -16.42
N ASP A 270 6.74 20.48 -17.09
CA ASP A 270 7.91 21.34 -17.18
C ASP A 270 7.99 22.26 -15.94
N PRO A 271 8.95 22.04 -15.02
CA PRO A 271 9.09 22.87 -13.83
C PRO A 271 9.53 24.31 -14.12
N ARG A 272 10.08 24.61 -15.30
CA ARG A 272 10.54 25.96 -15.66
C ARG A 272 9.40 26.85 -16.12
N THR A 273 8.51 26.30 -16.94
CA THR A 273 7.38 27.04 -17.54
C THR A 273 6.07 26.87 -16.77
N GLU A 274 5.97 25.83 -15.92
CA GLU A 274 4.73 25.37 -15.28
C GLU A 274 3.69 24.89 -16.32
N ALA A 275 4.15 24.43 -17.48
CA ALA A 275 3.31 23.74 -18.45
C ALA A 275 3.16 22.26 -18.07
N PHE A 276 1.93 21.75 -18.20
CA PHE A 276 1.62 20.32 -18.07
C PHE A 276 1.27 19.79 -19.44
N TYR A 277 2.04 18.84 -19.94
CA TYR A 277 1.89 18.19 -21.23
C TYR A 277 1.33 16.78 -21.06
N PHE A 278 0.47 16.37 -21.97
CA PHE A 278 -0.16 15.05 -21.96
C PHE A 278 -0.38 14.58 -23.39
N LYS A 279 -0.08 13.31 -23.68
CA LYS A 279 -0.42 12.66 -24.95
C LYS A 279 -1.63 11.75 -24.71
N PRO A 280 -2.86 12.23 -24.91
CA PRO A 280 -4.04 11.54 -24.44
C PRO A 280 -4.33 10.30 -25.32
N PRO A 281 -4.76 9.17 -24.73
CA PRO A 281 -5.07 7.94 -25.49
C PRO A 281 -6.38 8.02 -26.30
N ARG A 282 -7.15 9.09 -26.08
CA ARG A 282 -8.39 9.47 -26.77
C ARG A 282 -8.57 10.99 -26.63
N PRO A 283 -9.45 11.67 -27.38
CA PRO A 283 -9.62 13.11 -27.28
C PRO A 283 -9.77 13.63 -25.84
N ILE A 284 -9.11 14.75 -25.53
CA ILE A 284 -8.97 15.30 -24.16
C ILE A 284 -10.30 15.66 -23.50
N ASP A 285 -11.34 15.95 -24.30
CA ASP A 285 -12.68 16.33 -23.86
C ASP A 285 -13.62 15.14 -23.62
N GLU A 286 -13.22 13.91 -23.99
CA GLU A 286 -14.02 12.70 -23.76
C GLU A 286 -13.93 12.16 -22.32
N ALA A 287 -13.02 12.67 -21.50
CA ALA A 287 -12.84 12.24 -20.12
C ALA A 287 -12.23 13.32 -19.24
N ALA A 288 -12.39 13.19 -17.91
CA ALA A 288 -11.84 14.16 -16.97
C ALA A 288 -10.32 13.93 -16.78
N PRO A 289 -9.46 14.94 -17.05
CA PRO A 289 -8.04 14.91 -16.70
C PRO A 289 -7.84 15.51 -15.30
N VAL A 290 -7.38 14.71 -14.34
CA VAL A 290 -7.28 15.07 -12.92
C VAL A 290 -5.84 14.86 -12.45
N ALA A 291 -5.21 15.93 -11.98
CA ALA A 291 -3.88 15.89 -11.38
C ALA A 291 -3.96 15.96 -9.86
N ALA A 292 -3.14 15.19 -9.15
CA ALA A 292 -3.08 15.24 -7.70
C ALA A 292 -2.66 16.64 -7.19
N ALA A 293 -3.36 17.12 -6.17
CA ALA A 293 -3.14 18.44 -5.57
C ALA A 293 -2.89 18.38 -4.05
N LEU A 294 -3.32 17.30 -3.40
CA LEU A 294 -3.09 17.01 -1.99
C LEU A 294 -2.14 15.82 -1.84
N ASP A 295 -1.42 15.77 -0.72
CA ASP A 295 -0.64 14.60 -0.33
C ASP A 295 -1.54 13.49 0.22
N ASP A 296 -2.40 13.82 1.20
CA ASP A 296 -3.31 12.86 1.84
C ASP A 296 -4.77 13.33 1.76
N ILE A 297 -5.72 12.40 1.88
CA ILE A 297 -7.16 12.70 1.79
C ILE A 297 -7.78 12.76 3.19
N VAL A 298 -7.60 11.71 4.00
CA VAL A 298 -8.07 11.66 5.39
C VAL A 298 -6.93 11.21 6.32
N VAL A 299 -6.72 11.98 7.38
CA VAL A 299 -5.72 11.66 8.42
C VAL A 299 -6.43 11.60 9.77
N MET A 300 -6.42 10.43 10.40
CA MET A 300 -6.82 10.25 11.80
C MET A 300 -5.55 10.30 12.67
N GLU A 301 -5.45 11.31 13.53
CA GLU A 301 -4.26 11.56 14.35
C GLU A 301 -4.66 11.60 15.82
N GLY A 302 -4.30 10.58 16.60
CA GLY A 302 -4.69 10.49 18.01
C GLY A 302 -6.21 10.37 18.24
N ALA A 303 -6.98 10.03 17.21
CA ALA A 303 -8.43 9.95 17.28
C ALA A 303 -8.90 8.61 17.86
N GLN A 304 -10.16 8.56 18.32
CA GLN A 304 -10.78 7.34 18.82
C GLN A 304 -12.16 7.07 18.24
N HIS A 305 -12.50 5.80 18.02
CA HIS A 305 -13.85 5.36 17.61
C HIS A 305 -14.39 6.08 16.36
N ILE A 306 -13.54 6.26 15.35
CA ILE A 306 -13.90 6.84 14.05
C ILE A 306 -13.88 5.77 12.96
N THR A 307 -14.94 5.68 12.17
CA THR A 307 -14.98 4.79 10.99
C THR A 307 -15.23 5.59 9.71
N LEU A 308 -14.38 5.38 8.70
CA LEU A 308 -14.66 5.71 7.30
C LEU A 308 -15.26 4.48 6.62
N ARG A 309 -16.41 4.60 5.98
CA ARG A 309 -17.10 3.45 5.38
C ARG A 309 -17.61 3.72 3.98
N GLY A 310 -17.32 2.81 3.05
CA GLY A 310 -17.96 2.82 1.73
C GLY A 310 -17.67 4.08 0.91
N LEU A 311 -16.44 4.57 0.97
CA LEU A 311 -15.97 5.73 0.21
C LEU A 311 -15.01 5.28 -0.91
N VAL A 312 -14.88 6.06 -1.98
CA VAL A 312 -13.72 5.99 -2.88
C VAL A 312 -12.76 7.09 -2.47
N LEU A 313 -11.48 6.75 -2.27
CA LEU A 313 -10.42 7.72 -1.97
C LEU A 313 -9.34 7.63 -3.05
N GLU A 314 -9.13 8.71 -3.80
CA GLU A 314 -8.24 8.67 -4.98
C GLU A 314 -7.52 9.97 -5.34
N CYS A 315 -6.51 9.85 -6.20
CA CYS A 315 -5.76 10.95 -6.83
C CYS A 315 -5.09 11.89 -5.82
N CYS A 316 -4.17 11.36 -5.01
CA CYS A 316 -3.32 12.16 -4.14
C CYS A 316 -1.84 11.78 -4.28
N ASN A 317 -0.93 12.69 -3.95
CA ASN A 317 0.50 12.48 -4.11
C ASN A 317 1.07 11.47 -3.09
N GLY A 318 0.45 11.40 -1.91
CA GLY A 318 0.84 10.60 -0.76
C GLY A 318 -0.16 9.49 -0.46
N THR A 319 -0.57 9.35 0.81
CA THR A 319 -1.36 8.22 1.30
C THR A 319 -2.82 8.66 1.55
N PRO A 320 -3.81 8.13 0.82
CA PRO A 320 -5.20 8.56 0.96
C PRO A 320 -5.74 8.46 2.39
N VAL A 321 -5.39 7.39 3.12
CA VAL A 321 -5.84 7.18 4.51
C VAL A 321 -4.66 6.92 5.42
N ARG A 322 -4.44 7.82 6.39
CA ARG A 322 -3.49 7.60 7.49
C ARG A 322 -4.23 7.50 8.82
N ILE A 323 -3.88 6.49 9.61
CA ILE A 323 -4.38 6.27 10.97
C ILE A 323 -3.17 6.21 11.90
N ASN A 324 -2.90 7.30 12.62
CA ASN A 324 -1.72 7.48 13.45
C ASN A 324 -2.14 7.57 14.91
N ASN A 325 -1.49 6.80 15.78
CA ASN A 325 -1.64 6.85 17.24
C ASN A 325 -3.11 6.81 17.70
N SER A 326 -3.97 6.17 16.91
CA SER A 326 -5.43 6.22 17.07
C SER A 326 -5.95 4.90 17.63
N GLN A 327 -7.14 4.94 18.26
CA GLN A 327 -7.75 3.77 18.89
C GLN A 327 -9.13 3.47 18.32
N HIS A 328 -9.43 2.20 18.02
CA HIS A 328 -10.73 1.83 17.44
C HIS A 328 -11.11 2.62 16.18
N CYS A 329 -10.11 2.97 15.36
CA CYS A 329 -10.29 3.72 14.13
C CYS A 329 -10.12 2.82 12.92
N ALA A 330 -10.99 2.97 11.91
CA ALA A 330 -10.95 2.08 10.76
C ALA A 330 -11.41 2.69 9.44
N VAL A 331 -10.86 2.15 8.35
CA VAL A 331 -11.40 2.28 6.99
C VAL A 331 -12.02 0.95 6.56
N VAL A 332 -13.29 1.00 6.16
CA VAL A 332 -14.13 -0.20 5.98
C VAL A 332 -14.91 -0.18 4.68
N GLY A 333 -14.84 -1.25 3.88
CA GLY A 333 -15.70 -1.39 2.69
C GLY A 333 -15.45 -0.33 1.61
N SER A 334 -14.28 0.31 1.62
CA SER A 334 -13.92 1.43 0.76
C SER A 334 -13.10 0.98 -0.44
N ILE A 335 -12.99 1.85 -1.45
CA ILE A 335 -12.04 1.70 -2.55
C ILE A 335 -10.94 2.74 -2.35
N VAL A 336 -9.68 2.32 -2.37
CA VAL A 336 -8.52 3.20 -2.26
C VAL A 336 -7.63 2.96 -3.46
N ARG A 337 -7.46 4.00 -4.30
CA ARG A 337 -6.74 3.82 -5.57
C ARG A 337 -6.04 5.07 -6.07
N ASN A 338 -5.21 4.92 -7.11
CA ASN A 338 -4.60 6.02 -7.84
C ASN A 338 -3.90 7.01 -6.89
N CYS A 339 -2.92 6.55 -6.11
CA CYS A 339 -2.21 7.38 -5.14
C CYS A 339 -0.69 7.17 -5.22
N GLY A 340 0.11 8.18 -4.90
CA GLY A 340 1.57 8.07 -4.99
C GLY A 340 2.21 7.33 -3.81
N GLY A 341 1.56 7.30 -2.65
CA GLY A 341 2.02 6.63 -1.44
C GLY A 341 1.43 5.23 -1.24
N TRP A 342 1.29 4.83 0.03
CA TRP A 342 0.56 3.61 0.39
C TRP A 342 -0.93 3.82 0.16
N GLY A 343 -1.70 2.75 -0.05
CA GLY A 343 -3.16 2.88 -0.04
C GLY A 343 -3.67 3.28 1.35
N VAL A 344 -3.31 2.48 2.36
CA VAL A 344 -3.65 2.75 3.76
C VAL A 344 -2.40 2.60 4.64
N SER A 345 -2.16 3.57 5.52
CA SER A 345 -1.09 3.49 6.52
C SER A 345 -1.65 3.57 7.93
N ILE A 346 -1.38 2.55 8.74
CA ILE A 346 -1.77 2.47 10.16
C ILE A 346 -0.49 2.38 11.00
N SER A 347 -0.27 3.38 11.85
CA SER A 347 0.96 3.51 12.65
C SER A 347 0.67 3.87 14.10
N GLY A 348 1.21 3.09 15.05
CA GLY A 348 0.95 3.27 16.48
C GLY A 348 -0.51 3.05 16.85
N GLY A 349 -0.88 3.46 18.06
CA GLY A 349 -2.23 3.28 18.58
C GLY A 349 -2.60 1.82 18.80
N GLU A 350 -3.90 1.55 18.98
CA GLU A 350 -4.41 0.20 19.22
C GLU A 350 -5.76 -0.09 18.55
N TYR A 351 -6.08 -1.36 18.31
CA TYR A 351 -7.39 -1.80 17.82
C TYR A 351 -7.91 -1.07 16.56
N SER A 352 -6.99 -0.61 15.71
CA SER A 352 -7.29 0.19 14.53
C SER A 352 -6.85 -0.54 13.26
N GLY A 353 -7.51 -0.30 12.14
CA GLY A 353 -7.24 -1.13 10.97
C GLY A 353 -8.00 -0.84 9.68
N ALA A 354 -7.74 -1.69 8.70
CA ALA A 354 -8.39 -1.68 7.39
C ALA A 354 -9.16 -2.98 7.19
N ARG A 355 -10.45 -2.87 6.84
CA ARG A 355 -11.32 -4.03 6.64
C ARG A 355 -12.17 -4.00 5.37
N GLY A 356 -12.16 -5.08 4.58
CA GLY A 356 -13.12 -5.18 3.47
C GLY A 356 -12.89 -4.18 2.34
N ASN A 357 -11.66 -3.66 2.19
CA ASN A 357 -11.37 -2.62 1.20
C ASN A 357 -10.79 -3.20 -0.08
N ASP A 358 -11.04 -2.52 -1.21
CA ASP A 358 -10.34 -2.73 -2.48
C ASP A 358 -9.21 -1.71 -2.57
N VAL A 359 -7.95 -2.15 -2.66
CA VAL A 359 -6.75 -1.30 -2.66
C VAL A 359 -5.89 -1.62 -3.87
N TYR A 360 -5.72 -0.66 -4.78
CA TYR A 360 -4.97 -0.89 -6.02
C TYR A 360 -4.39 0.39 -6.64
N ASP A 361 -3.48 0.26 -7.60
CA ASP A 361 -2.84 1.40 -8.29
C ASP A 361 -2.18 2.40 -7.32
N CYS A 362 -1.51 1.87 -6.30
CA CYS A 362 -0.73 2.65 -5.34
C CYS A 362 0.75 2.71 -5.77
N GLY A 363 1.38 3.87 -5.58
CA GLY A 363 2.80 4.07 -5.86
C GLY A 363 3.70 3.30 -4.90
N HIS A 364 3.30 3.15 -3.64
CA HIS A 364 3.90 2.22 -2.68
C HIS A 364 2.99 0.99 -2.49
N GLY A 365 3.16 0.24 -1.41
CA GLY A 365 2.36 -0.94 -1.12
C GLY A 365 0.88 -0.63 -0.83
N GLY A 366 0.08 -1.68 -0.65
CA GLY A 366 -1.35 -1.52 -0.41
C GLY A 366 -1.66 -1.03 1.00
N ILE A 367 -1.37 -1.85 2.02
CA ILE A 367 -1.69 -1.56 3.42
C ILE A 367 -0.44 -1.73 4.30
N SER A 368 -0.08 -0.70 5.06
CA SER A 368 0.99 -0.77 6.06
C SER A 368 0.40 -0.78 7.47
N VAL A 369 0.77 -1.78 8.28
CA VAL A 369 0.36 -1.95 9.68
C VAL A 369 1.61 -1.98 10.56
N THR A 370 1.77 -1.02 11.46
CA THR A 370 2.90 -0.98 12.41
C THR A 370 2.48 -0.42 13.75
N GLY A 371 2.48 -1.24 14.80
CA GLY A 371 2.08 -0.79 16.13
C GLY A 371 2.38 -1.79 17.23
N GLY A 372 2.10 -1.41 18.47
CA GLY A 372 2.65 -2.11 19.65
C GLY A 372 4.09 -1.69 19.94
N SER A 373 4.58 -2.08 21.10
CA SER A 373 5.87 -1.66 21.63
C SER A 373 6.78 -2.87 21.81
N ARG A 374 7.86 -2.93 21.02
CA ARG A 374 8.89 -3.96 21.20
C ARG A 374 9.66 -3.81 22.50
N ASP A 375 9.68 -2.64 23.11
CA ASP A 375 10.40 -2.42 24.37
C ASP A 375 9.61 -2.96 25.58
N THR A 376 8.28 -3.00 25.49
CA THR A 376 7.39 -3.50 26.56
C THR A 376 6.67 -4.81 26.21
N LEU A 377 6.75 -5.27 24.96
CA LEU A 377 5.93 -6.33 24.38
C LEU A 377 4.41 -6.08 24.46
N GLU A 378 4.00 -4.81 24.62
CA GLU A 378 2.60 -4.43 24.57
C GLU A 378 2.10 -4.49 23.12
N PRO A 379 1.03 -5.25 22.83
CA PRO A 379 0.58 -5.45 21.47
C PRO A 379 -0.26 -4.27 20.97
N GLY A 380 -0.11 -3.92 19.70
CA GLY A 380 -0.93 -2.90 19.03
C GLY A 380 -2.33 -3.40 18.68
N ARG A 381 -2.50 -4.69 18.39
CA ARG A 381 -3.79 -5.27 17.94
C ARG A 381 -4.36 -4.54 16.73
N LEU A 382 -3.46 -4.03 15.88
CA LEU A 382 -3.82 -3.43 14.61
C LEU A 382 -4.13 -4.52 13.60
N PHE A 383 -4.95 -4.22 12.60
CA PHE A 383 -5.40 -5.24 11.65
C PHE A 383 -5.50 -4.78 10.20
N ALA A 384 -5.21 -5.71 9.30
CA ALA A 384 -5.64 -5.68 7.90
C ALA A 384 -6.45 -6.96 7.64
N ASP A 385 -7.78 -6.84 7.58
CA ASP A 385 -8.69 -7.99 7.51
C ASP A 385 -9.58 -7.94 6.25
N ASN A 386 -9.66 -9.05 5.51
CA ASN A 386 -10.59 -9.20 4.39
C ASN A 386 -10.46 -8.11 3.30
N ASN A 387 -9.24 -7.63 3.02
CA ASN A 387 -9.00 -6.66 1.95
C ASN A 387 -8.61 -7.37 0.64
N TYR A 388 -8.95 -6.72 -0.47
CA TYR A 388 -8.52 -7.10 -1.81
C TYR A 388 -7.44 -6.13 -2.27
N VAL A 389 -6.20 -6.60 -2.43
CA VAL A 389 -5.03 -5.75 -2.71
C VAL A 389 -4.33 -6.22 -3.98
N HIS A 390 -4.17 -5.33 -4.96
CA HIS A 390 -3.49 -5.69 -6.21
C HIS A 390 -2.86 -4.52 -6.95
N HIS A 391 -1.87 -4.77 -7.81
CA HIS A 391 -1.28 -3.74 -8.69
C HIS A 391 -0.76 -2.51 -7.91
N CYS A 392 -0.22 -2.73 -6.72
CA CYS A 392 0.46 -1.71 -5.92
C CYS A 392 1.98 -1.73 -6.20
N ALA A 393 2.72 -0.85 -5.53
CA ALA A 393 4.17 -0.70 -5.63
C ALA A 393 4.64 -0.27 -7.04
N ARG A 394 3.83 0.58 -7.69
CA ARG A 394 4.10 1.08 -9.05
C ARG A 394 5.36 1.94 -9.14
N VAL A 395 5.65 2.72 -8.10
CA VAL A 395 6.80 3.63 -8.03
C VAL A 395 7.95 2.95 -7.28
N TRP A 396 7.69 2.46 -6.06
CA TRP A 396 8.68 1.76 -5.24
C TRP A 396 8.43 0.26 -5.29
N LYS A 397 9.14 -0.44 -6.18
CA LYS A 397 8.86 -1.84 -6.54
C LYS A 397 9.25 -2.86 -5.47
N THR A 398 10.35 -2.66 -4.75
CA THR A 398 10.82 -3.62 -3.74
C THR A 398 10.60 -3.12 -2.32
N TYR A 399 10.41 -4.06 -1.39
CA TYR A 399 10.10 -3.82 0.03
C TYR A 399 8.88 -2.90 0.29
N ARG A 400 7.93 -2.90 -0.64
CA ARG A 400 6.60 -2.27 -0.57
C ARG A 400 5.54 -3.31 -0.90
N PRO A 401 5.26 -4.27 -0.01
CA PRO A 401 4.35 -5.38 -0.28
C PRO A 401 2.90 -4.93 -0.47
N GLY A 402 2.04 -5.85 -0.91
CA GLY A 402 0.60 -5.64 -0.85
C GLY A 402 0.17 -5.31 0.58
N ILE A 403 0.62 -6.10 1.57
CA ILE A 403 0.42 -5.76 2.99
C ILE A 403 1.73 -5.93 3.78
N SER A 404 2.07 -4.94 4.61
CA SER A 404 3.20 -5.02 5.55
C SER A 404 2.67 -5.05 6.98
N VAL A 405 3.20 -5.94 7.83
CA VAL A 405 2.91 -5.98 9.27
C VAL A 405 4.20 -5.95 10.08
N ASN A 406 4.28 -5.04 11.04
CA ASN A 406 5.42 -4.88 11.93
C ASN A 406 4.97 -4.45 13.35
N GLY A 407 5.89 -4.51 14.31
CA GLY A 407 5.63 -4.16 15.72
C GLY A 407 5.23 -5.39 16.53
N VAL A 408 4.27 -5.25 17.45
CA VAL A 408 3.89 -6.32 18.39
C VAL A 408 2.40 -6.63 18.30
N GLY A 409 2.05 -7.91 18.15
CA GLY A 409 0.68 -8.40 18.32
C GLY A 409 -0.36 -7.84 17.34
N ASN A 410 0.01 -7.67 16.07
CA ASN A 410 -0.89 -7.23 15.00
C ASN A 410 -1.34 -8.41 14.12
N THR A 411 -2.40 -8.23 13.34
CA THR A 411 -3.01 -9.32 12.55
C THR A 411 -3.25 -8.95 11.09
N VAL A 412 -2.86 -9.84 10.19
CA VAL A 412 -3.18 -9.76 8.75
C VAL A 412 -3.97 -11.01 8.37
N SER A 413 -5.26 -10.85 8.09
CA SER A 413 -6.17 -11.98 7.92
C SER A 413 -7.13 -11.87 6.74
N HIS A 414 -7.49 -13.01 6.14
CA HIS A 414 -8.54 -13.10 5.10
C HIS A 414 -8.32 -12.23 3.85
N ASN A 415 -7.10 -11.73 3.59
CA ASN A 415 -6.87 -10.85 2.46
C ASN A 415 -6.61 -11.66 1.17
N LEU A 416 -7.05 -11.12 0.04
CA LEU A 416 -6.61 -11.56 -1.29
C LEU A 416 -5.57 -10.56 -1.79
N ILE A 417 -4.34 -11.02 -2.06
CA ILE A 417 -3.23 -10.18 -2.50
C ILE A 417 -2.62 -10.76 -3.77
N HIS A 418 -2.55 -9.96 -4.84
CA HIS A 418 -1.93 -10.42 -6.09
C HIS A 418 -1.42 -9.33 -7.02
N ASP A 419 -0.69 -9.75 -8.06
CA ASP A 419 -0.06 -8.88 -9.06
C ASP A 419 0.83 -7.83 -8.40
N MET A 420 1.75 -8.33 -7.56
CA MET A 420 2.74 -7.51 -6.85
C MET A 420 4.11 -7.65 -7.52
N PRO A 421 4.87 -6.56 -7.71
CA PRO A 421 6.19 -6.61 -8.35
C PRO A 421 7.23 -7.38 -7.50
N HIS A 422 7.03 -7.43 -6.19
CA HIS A 422 7.89 -8.09 -5.21
C HIS A 422 7.05 -8.93 -4.23
N ALA A 423 7.53 -9.20 -3.02
CA ALA A 423 6.80 -9.95 -2.00
C ALA A 423 5.39 -9.37 -1.76
N ALA A 424 4.39 -10.24 -1.66
CA ALA A 424 3.01 -9.81 -1.37
C ALA A 424 2.80 -9.44 0.11
N LEU A 425 3.56 -10.08 1.00
CA LEU A 425 3.53 -9.86 2.45
C LEU A 425 4.93 -9.64 3.00
N LEU A 426 5.09 -8.61 3.83
CA LEU A 426 6.26 -8.46 4.73
C LEU A 426 5.83 -8.58 6.18
N LEU A 427 6.64 -9.31 6.95
CA LEU A 427 6.48 -9.50 8.38
C LEU A 427 7.72 -8.96 9.12
N GLY A 428 7.49 -8.33 10.27
CA GLY A 428 8.52 -7.90 11.21
C GLY A 428 7.99 -7.86 12.65
N GLY A 429 8.89 -7.88 13.63
CA GLY A 429 8.54 -7.69 15.04
C GLY A 429 8.15 -8.97 15.78
N ASN A 430 7.20 -8.86 16.72
CA ASN A 430 6.88 -9.90 17.71
C ASN A 430 5.38 -10.25 17.71
N ASP A 431 5.05 -11.51 17.97
CA ASP A 431 3.68 -11.96 18.23
C ASP A 431 2.63 -11.57 17.18
N ASN A 432 3.05 -11.26 15.94
CA ASN A 432 2.14 -10.92 14.86
C ASN A 432 1.59 -12.20 14.22
N VAL A 433 0.36 -12.12 13.74
CA VAL A 433 -0.36 -13.24 13.13
C VAL A 433 -0.67 -12.93 11.67
N VAL A 434 -0.24 -13.82 10.77
CA VAL A 434 -0.61 -13.82 9.35
C VAL A 434 -1.40 -15.08 9.07
N GLU A 435 -2.71 -14.95 8.84
CA GLU A 435 -3.59 -16.11 8.72
C GLU A 435 -4.67 -16.02 7.64
N LEU A 436 -5.02 -17.16 7.04
CA LEU A 436 -6.19 -17.26 6.15
C LEU A 436 -6.12 -16.31 4.93
N ASN A 437 -4.93 -15.86 4.55
CA ASN A 437 -4.73 -15.01 3.37
C ASN A 437 -4.55 -15.87 2.12
N HIS A 438 -5.00 -15.34 0.99
CA HIS A 438 -4.77 -15.88 -0.33
C HIS A 438 -3.80 -14.96 -1.08
N VAL A 439 -2.59 -15.44 -1.31
CA VAL A 439 -1.54 -14.74 -2.05
C VAL A 439 -1.27 -15.45 -3.36
N ARG A 440 -1.32 -14.70 -4.47
CA ARG A 440 -0.97 -15.23 -5.78
C ARG A 440 -0.25 -14.24 -6.69
N HIS A 441 0.50 -14.70 -7.69
CA HIS A 441 1.12 -13.83 -8.71
C HIS A 441 1.90 -12.66 -8.09
N CYS A 442 2.87 -12.98 -7.23
CA CYS A 442 3.76 -12.00 -6.64
C CYS A 442 5.19 -12.21 -7.14
N ASN A 443 6.07 -11.25 -6.88
CA ASN A 443 7.43 -11.21 -7.42
C ASN A 443 7.44 -11.19 -8.94
N LEU A 444 6.58 -10.38 -9.54
CA LEU A 444 6.46 -10.31 -11.01
C LEU A 444 7.62 -9.53 -11.65
N GLU A 445 8.27 -8.61 -10.93
CA GLU A 445 9.30 -7.74 -11.51
C GLU A 445 10.65 -7.87 -10.82
N SER A 446 10.72 -8.64 -9.72
CA SER A 446 11.89 -8.79 -8.86
C SER A 446 11.98 -10.23 -8.34
N ALA A 447 13.06 -10.56 -7.66
CA ALA A 447 13.37 -11.89 -7.14
C ALA A 447 13.95 -11.81 -5.72
N ASP A 448 14.31 -12.97 -5.16
CA ASP A 448 14.88 -13.14 -3.82
C ASP A 448 13.94 -12.79 -2.65
N THR A 449 12.68 -13.17 -2.79
CA THR A 449 11.72 -13.17 -1.67
C THR A 449 10.68 -14.29 -1.86
N GLY A 450 9.50 -14.18 -1.25
CA GLY A 450 8.42 -15.14 -1.45
C GLY A 450 7.03 -14.51 -1.45
N GLY A 451 6.00 -15.34 -1.34
CA GLY A 451 4.64 -14.88 -1.07
C GLY A 451 4.57 -14.09 0.24
N ILE A 452 5.31 -14.56 1.24
CA ILE A 452 5.65 -13.82 2.45
C ILE A 452 7.16 -13.85 2.68
N TYR A 453 7.72 -12.71 3.09
CA TYR A 453 9.13 -12.54 3.42
C TYR A 453 9.31 -11.92 4.80
N PHE A 454 10.20 -12.50 5.60
CA PHE A 454 10.58 -12.01 6.91
C PHE A 454 12.10 -12.13 7.07
N CYS A 455 12.80 -10.99 7.13
CA CYS A 455 14.23 -10.91 7.38
C CYS A 455 14.47 -10.13 8.68
N SER A 456 14.56 -10.84 9.81
CA SER A 456 14.68 -10.14 11.09
C SER A 456 16.10 -9.66 11.35
N ARG A 457 17.10 -10.51 11.07
CA ARG A 457 18.47 -10.38 11.59
C ARG A 457 18.49 -9.94 13.07
N ASP A 458 17.51 -10.40 13.83
CA ASP A 458 17.19 -9.98 15.18
C ASP A 458 16.49 -11.13 15.89
N TRP A 459 17.20 -11.81 16.77
CA TRP A 459 16.69 -12.97 17.49
C TRP A 459 15.71 -12.62 18.61
N THR A 460 15.50 -11.33 18.88
CA THR A 460 14.46 -10.87 19.80
C THR A 460 13.11 -10.70 19.12
N GLN A 461 13.05 -10.76 17.77
CA GLN A 461 11.79 -10.82 17.02
C GLN A 461 11.29 -12.26 16.96
N ARG A 462 10.30 -12.60 17.79
CA ARG A 462 9.83 -13.97 18.04
C ARG A 462 8.32 -13.99 18.27
N GLY A 463 7.74 -15.19 18.29
CA GLY A 463 6.33 -15.41 18.61
C GLY A 463 5.37 -15.18 17.44
N ASN A 464 5.91 -14.84 16.27
CA ASN A 464 5.10 -14.64 15.07
C ASN A 464 4.51 -15.96 14.57
N VAL A 465 3.32 -15.90 13.97
CA VAL A 465 2.59 -17.06 13.45
C VAL A 465 2.18 -16.83 12.00
N ILE A 466 2.51 -17.78 11.13
CA ILE A 466 2.08 -17.82 9.73
C ILE A 466 1.25 -19.10 9.55
N ARG A 467 -0.07 -18.98 9.39
CA ARG A 467 -0.96 -20.16 9.43
C ARG A 467 -2.13 -20.15 8.46
N HIS A 468 -2.49 -21.32 7.95
CA HIS A 468 -3.72 -21.49 7.15
C HIS A 468 -3.83 -20.57 5.93
N ASN A 469 -2.69 -20.08 5.42
CA ASN A 469 -2.66 -19.27 4.22
C ASN A 469 -2.55 -20.16 2.97
N LEU A 470 -2.98 -19.60 1.84
CA LEU A 470 -2.80 -20.15 0.51
C LEU A 470 -1.83 -19.27 -0.26
N PHE A 471 -0.61 -19.77 -0.52
CA PHE A 471 0.40 -19.08 -1.33
C PHE A 471 0.60 -19.81 -2.66
N HIS A 472 0.49 -19.11 -3.79
CA HIS A 472 0.79 -19.77 -5.07
C HIS A 472 1.22 -18.89 -6.22
N HIS A 473 1.94 -19.47 -7.17
CA HIS A 473 2.49 -18.72 -8.32
C HIS A 473 3.33 -17.53 -7.82
N CYS A 474 4.21 -17.81 -6.85
CA CYS A 474 5.20 -16.87 -6.36
C CYS A 474 6.36 -16.86 -7.36
N GLY A 475 6.15 -16.22 -8.52
CA GLY A 475 6.92 -16.46 -9.74
C GLY A 475 8.40 -16.07 -9.64
N GLY A 476 8.68 -14.80 -9.37
CA GLY A 476 10.05 -14.27 -9.34
C GLY A 476 10.62 -14.02 -10.73
N PHE A 477 11.23 -12.85 -10.91
CA PHE A 477 11.85 -12.44 -12.17
C PHE A 477 13.21 -11.76 -11.91
N GLY A 478 14.25 -12.25 -12.57
CA GLY A 478 15.60 -11.72 -12.39
C GLY A 478 16.63 -12.36 -13.32
N LYS A 479 17.89 -11.96 -13.14
CA LYS A 479 19.02 -12.52 -13.89
C LYS A 479 19.23 -13.98 -13.51
N ALA A 480 19.42 -14.86 -14.49
CA ALA A 480 19.61 -16.30 -14.30
C ALA A 480 20.75 -16.65 -13.31
N ASN A 481 21.74 -15.77 -13.19
CA ASN A 481 22.75 -15.83 -12.13
C ASN A 481 23.09 -14.42 -11.66
N SER A 482 22.45 -13.96 -10.59
CA SER A 482 22.71 -12.63 -10.05
C SER A 482 24.16 -12.42 -9.64
N TRP A 483 24.89 -13.46 -9.20
CA TRP A 483 26.28 -13.37 -8.71
C TRP A 483 27.34 -13.30 -9.80
N ALA A 484 27.01 -13.81 -10.99
CA ALA A 484 27.86 -13.77 -12.17
C ALA A 484 26.96 -13.59 -13.40
N PRO A 485 26.40 -12.38 -13.59
CA PRO A 485 25.31 -12.16 -14.53
C PRO A 485 25.74 -12.30 -15.99
N LEU A 486 26.99 -11.96 -16.30
CA LEU A 486 27.55 -12.12 -17.64
C LEU A 486 28.08 -13.54 -17.83
N GLN A 487 27.33 -14.37 -18.57
CA GLN A 487 27.75 -15.72 -18.95
C GLN A 487 27.89 -15.81 -20.47
N GLY A 488 29.09 -16.20 -20.95
CA GLY A 488 29.36 -16.30 -22.38
C GLY A 488 29.15 -14.99 -23.15
N GLY A 489 29.33 -13.84 -22.49
CA GLY A 489 29.12 -12.52 -23.08
C GLY A 489 27.66 -12.06 -23.14
N LYS A 490 26.73 -12.75 -22.45
CA LYS A 490 25.31 -12.39 -22.41
C LYS A 490 24.77 -12.42 -20.98
N VAL A 491 23.78 -11.58 -20.72
CA VAL A 491 22.93 -11.67 -19.53
C VAL A 491 21.62 -12.30 -19.96
N THR A 492 21.13 -13.24 -19.16
CA THR A 492 19.86 -13.92 -19.41
C THR A 492 18.94 -13.72 -18.22
N PHE A 493 17.65 -13.59 -18.49
CA PHE A 493 16.61 -13.42 -17.49
C PHE A 493 15.68 -14.62 -17.49
N GLU A 494 15.17 -14.95 -16.32
CA GLU A 494 14.31 -16.10 -16.13
C GLU A 494 13.02 -15.70 -15.42
N TYR A 495 11.92 -16.30 -15.84
CA TYR A 495 10.66 -16.36 -15.12
C TYR A 495 10.07 -17.76 -15.32
N PRO A 496 9.55 -18.42 -14.28
CA PRO A 496 9.61 -18.02 -12.87
C PRO A 496 11.01 -18.32 -12.28
N HIS A 497 11.54 -17.46 -11.41
CA HIS A 497 12.95 -17.48 -10.99
C HIS A 497 13.18 -17.00 -9.55
N PHE A 498 14.03 -17.72 -8.82
CA PHE A 498 14.64 -17.30 -7.55
C PHE A 498 13.69 -16.71 -6.50
N THR A 499 12.59 -17.40 -6.24
CA THR A 499 11.62 -17.05 -5.19
C THR A 499 11.07 -18.29 -4.50
N TRP A 500 10.43 -18.03 -3.36
CA TRP A 500 9.89 -19.02 -2.45
C TRP A 500 8.39 -18.82 -2.18
N GLY A 501 7.76 -19.80 -1.54
CA GLY A 501 6.40 -19.61 -1.00
C GLY A 501 6.42 -18.79 0.29
N ILE A 502 6.95 -19.39 1.35
CA ILE A 502 7.16 -18.77 2.66
C ILE A 502 8.66 -18.69 2.90
N TYR A 503 9.19 -17.46 3.02
CA TYR A 503 10.62 -17.22 3.20
C TYR A 503 10.91 -16.54 4.53
N LEU A 504 11.45 -17.32 5.47
CA LEU A 504 12.09 -16.82 6.69
C LEU A 504 13.59 -16.60 6.40
N ASP A 505 13.94 -15.36 6.09
CA ASP A 505 15.26 -14.94 5.66
C ASP A 505 16.19 -14.52 6.82
N ASP A 506 17.49 -14.44 6.56
CA ASP A 506 18.63 -14.10 7.44
C ASP A 506 18.33 -13.88 8.94
N PRO A 507 18.99 -14.69 9.77
CA PRO A 507 18.36 -15.70 10.60
C PRO A 507 17.13 -15.21 11.39
N THR A 508 15.97 -15.26 10.74
CA THR A 508 14.66 -15.11 11.39
C THR A 508 14.38 -16.27 12.33
N THR A 509 13.84 -16.02 13.52
CA THR A 509 13.82 -17.02 14.60
C THR A 509 12.48 -17.03 15.35
N GLY A 510 12.12 -18.16 15.95
CA GLY A 510 10.96 -18.24 16.84
C GLY A 510 9.61 -18.00 16.16
N THR A 511 9.49 -18.35 14.89
CA THR A 511 8.25 -18.25 14.10
C THR A 511 7.58 -19.60 13.97
N LEU A 512 6.28 -19.67 14.23
CA LEU A 512 5.45 -20.85 13.99
C LEU A 512 4.82 -20.76 12.60
N VAL A 513 5.16 -21.69 11.71
CA VAL A 513 4.61 -21.81 10.36
C VAL A 513 3.81 -23.09 10.27
N TYR A 514 2.47 -23.00 10.21
CA TYR A 514 1.66 -24.21 10.24
C TYR A 514 0.39 -24.22 9.39
N GLY A 515 0.05 -25.38 8.83
CA GLY A 515 -1.22 -25.57 8.14
C GLY A 515 -1.38 -24.74 6.87
N ASN A 516 -0.31 -24.23 6.27
CA ASN A 516 -0.36 -23.45 5.03
C ASN A 516 -0.35 -24.39 3.80
N ILE A 517 -0.95 -23.92 2.70
CA ILE A 517 -0.86 -24.57 1.39
C ILE A 517 0.00 -23.69 0.50
N VAL A 518 1.03 -24.28 -0.11
CA VAL A 518 1.96 -23.60 -1.00
C VAL A 518 2.09 -24.36 -2.31
N TYR A 519 1.96 -23.70 -3.45
CA TYR A 519 2.23 -24.35 -4.73
C TYR A 519 2.78 -23.43 -5.82
N ALA A 520 3.48 -23.98 -6.81
CA ALA A 520 4.12 -23.20 -7.88
C ALA A 520 5.06 -22.10 -7.34
N ALA A 521 6.05 -22.52 -6.54
CA ALA A 521 7.15 -21.69 -6.06
C ALA A 521 8.48 -22.22 -6.65
N PRO A 522 9.29 -21.39 -7.35
CA PRO A 522 10.38 -21.89 -8.19
C PRO A 522 11.50 -22.57 -7.41
N ILE A 523 11.94 -21.99 -6.29
CA ILE A 523 13.08 -22.54 -5.52
C ILE A 523 12.59 -23.58 -4.52
N CYS A 524 11.73 -23.19 -3.59
CA CYS A 524 11.00 -24.12 -2.74
C CYS A 524 9.77 -23.48 -2.08
N GLY A 525 8.84 -24.31 -1.60
CA GLY A 525 7.64 -23.85 -0.93
C GLY A 525 7.94 -23.18 0.42
N LEU A 526 8.87 -23.74 1.19
CA LEU A 526 9.20 -23.30 2.55
C LEU A 526 10.71 -23.11 2.68
N HIS A 527 11.16 -21.92 3.09
CA HIS A 527 12.58 -21.63 3.26
C HIS A 527 12.89 -21.09 4.65
N ASN A 528 13.84 -21.75 5.32
CA ASN A 528 14.45 -21.29 6.55
C ASN A 528 15.92 -20.96 6.29
N HIS A 529 16.27 -19.68 6.40
CA HIS A 529 17.61 -19.22 6.06
C HIS A 529 18.40 -18.80 7.31
N GLY A 530 19.15 -19.76 7.86
CA GLY A 530 19.98 -19.58 9.06
C GLY A 530 19.20 -19.40 10.37
N GLY A 531 17.87 -19.36 10.30
CA GLY A 531 16.96 -19.15 11.41
C GLY A 531 16.88 -20.30 12.42
N ARG A 532 16.63 -19.96 13.70
CA ARG A 532 16.56 -20.91 14.82
C ARG A 532 15.16 -20.96 15.41
N ASP A 533 14.83 -22.02 16.14
CA ASP A 533 13.55 -22.17 16.85
C ASP A 533 12.29 -21.91 16.01
N ASN A 534 12.40 -22.01 14.68
CA ASN A 534 11.26 -21.94 13.78
C ASN A 534 10.59 -23.31 13.75
N VAL A 535 9.28 -23.34 13.96
CA VAL A 535 8.49 -24.57 13.96
C VAL A 535 7.71 -24.63 12.66
N TRP A 536 7.85 -25.72 11.91
CA TRP A 536 7.18 -25.93 10.63
C TRP A 536 6.33 -27.19 10.70
N GLU A 537 5.00 -27.04 10.73
CA GLU A 537 4.08 -28.16 11.00
C GLU A 537 2.91 -28.20 10.01
N ASN A 538 2.59 -29.38 9.48
CA ASN A 538 1.38 -29.61 8.68
C ASN A 538 1.21 -28.65 7.47
N ASN A 539 2.30 -28.16 6.90
CA ASN A 539 2.27 -27.37 5.66
C ASN A 539 2.23 -28.32 4.46
N ILE A 540 1.37 -28.03 3.49
CA ILE A 540 1.23 -28.81 2.25
C ILE A 540 1.95 -28.04 1.14
N VAL A 541 2.91 -28.70 0.50
CA VAL A 541 3.60 -28.15 -0.68
C VAL A 541 3.28 -29.00 -1.90
N VAL A 542 2.85 -28.36 -2.98
CA VAL A 542 2.51 -29.00 -4.26
C VAL A 542 3.30 -28.33 -5.38
N ASP A 543 3.77 -29.08 -6.37
CA ASP A 543 4.46 -28.56 -7.56
C ASP A 543 5.63 -27.61 -7.25
N ALA A 544 6.37 -27.89 -6.18
CA ALA A 544 7.59 -27.20 -5.78
C ALA A 544 8.42 -28.10 -4.86
N PRO A 545 9.76 -27.94 -4.81
CA PRO A 545 10.55 -28.52 -3.73
C PRO A 545 9.98 -28.09 -2.37
N ALA A 546 9.81 -29.03 -1.44
CA ALA A 546 9.00 -28.78 -0.25
C ALA A 546 9.66 -27.78 0.72
N PHE A 547 10.90 -28.06 1.12
CA PHE A 547 11.57 -27.33 2.19
C PHE A 547 13.06 -27.21 1.90
N ASN A 548 13.63 -26.03 2.15
CA ASN A 548 15.07 -25.80 2.14
C ASN A 548 15.49 -25.12 3.45
N ALA A 549 16.47 -25.72 4.13
CA ALA A 549 17.22 -25.07 5.19
C ALA A 549 18.63 -24.74 4.69
N GLY A 550 18.85 -23.44 4.42
CA GLY A 550 20.14 -22.91 4.00
C GLY A 550 20.76 -22.04 5.09
N MET A 551 22.06 -21.81 5.04
CA MET A 551 22.75 -20.85 5.91
C MET A 551 23.90 -20.21 5.15
N LEU A 552 23.81 -18.90 4.87
CA LEU A 552 24.90 -18.15 4.19
C LEU A 552 26.16 -17.98 5.04
N SER A 553 26.03 -17.94 6.38
CA SER A 553 27.17 -17.75 7.28
C SER A 553 27.04 -18.59 8.55
N PRO A 554 28.06 -19.38 8.94
CA PRO A 554 28.06 -20.07 10.23
C PRO A 554 28.16 -19.11 11.42
N ASP A 555 28.61 -17.86 11.18
CA ASP A 555 28.99 -16.91 12.23
C ASP A 555 27.89 -15.89 12.54
N TRP A 556 26.63 -16.17 12.20
CA TRP A 556 25.51 -15.28 12.51
C TRP A 556 25.40 -14.94 14.01
N SER A 557 25.80 -15.87 14.90
CA SER A 557 25.87 -15.59 16.35
C SER A 557 26.91 -14.54 16.73
N GLU A 558 27.94 -14.38 15.91
CA GLU A 558 29.00 -13.40 16.11
C GLU A 558 28.75 -12.10 15.37
N TRP A 559 27.65 -12.01 14.60
CA TRP A 559 27.35 -10.83 13.83
C TRP A 559 26.95 -9.66 14.75
N PRO A 560 27.70 -8.54 14.76
CA PRO A 560 27.51 -7.47 15.75
C PRO A 560 26.07 -6.94 15.85
N PRO A 561 25.34 -6.69 14.73
CA PRO A 561 23.97 -6.20 14.82
C PRO A 561 23.01 -7.13 15.58
N ILE A 562 23.19 -8.45 15.47
CA ILE A 562 22.37 -9.42 16.22
C ILE A 562 22.73 -9.34 17.71
N LYS A 563 24.01 -9.31 18.05
CA LYS A 563 24.49 -9.21 19.44
C LYS A 563 24.02 -7.93 20.13
N ASP A 564 24.13 -6.80 19.44
CA ASP A 564 23.73 -5.50 19.97
C ASP A 564 22.21 -5.45 20.24
N ARG A 565 21.39 -5.99 19.32
CA ARG A 565 19.94 -6.09 19.49
C ARG A 565 19.56 -7.02 20.65
N LEU A 566 20.24 -8.15 20.79
CA LEU A 566 20.05 -9.06 21.93
C LEU A 566 20.40 -8.37 23.26
N HIS A 567 21.56 -7.72 23.35
CA HIS A 567 21.97 -7.03 24.57
C HIS A 567 21.02 -5.89 24.95
N LYS A 568 20.41 -5.20 23.97
CA LYS A 568 19.37 -4.20 24.23
C LYS A 568 18.21 -4.78 25.05
N TYR A 569 17.76 -5.99 24.72
CA TYR A 569 16.58 -6.61 25.32
C TYR A 569 16.91 -7.63 26.43
N GLN A 570 18.18 -7.98 26.66
CA GLN A 570 18.62 -8.86 27.74
C GLN A 570 19.05 -8.08 29.00
N GLN A 571 18.30 -7.04 29.37
CA GLN A 571 18.52 -6.26 30.60
C GLN A 571 17.59 -6.73 31.73
N PRO A 572 18.00 -6.65 33.01
CA PRO A 572 17.11 -6.96 34.14
C PRO A 572 15.79 -6.18 34.07
N GLY A 573 14.67 -6.88 34.26
CA GLY A 573 13.33 -6.28 34.14
C GLY A 573 12.78 -6.22 32.71
N SER A 574 13.52 -6.70 31.72
CA SER A 574 13.03 -6.84 30.34
C SER A 574 11.91 -7.88 30.25
N PRO A 575 10.82 -7.60 29.52
CA PRO A 575 9.74 -8.56 29.30
C PRO A 575 10.18 -9.78 28.46
N TYR A 576 11.38 -9.73 27.85
CA TYR A 576 11.95 -10.87 27.12
C TYR A 576 12.64 -11.92 28.02
N LEU A 577 12.79 -11.62 29.31
CA LEU A 577 13.43 -12.51 30.29
C LEU A 577 12.44 -13.11 31.30
N THR A 578 11.17 -12.71 31.22
CA THR A 578 10.06 -13.11 32.11
C THR A 578 9.07 -13.95 31.33
#